data_AF-A0A932II15-F1
#
_entry.id   AF-A0A932II15-F1
#
_cell.length_a   1.000
_cell.length_b   1.000
_cell.length_c   1.000
_cell.angle_alpha   90.00
_cell.angle_beta   90.00
_cell.angle_gamma   90.00
#
_symmetry.space_group_name_H-M   'P 1'
#
loop_
_entity.id
_entity.type
_entity.pdbx_description
1 polymer ?
#
loop_
_entity_poly.entity_id
_entity_poly.type
_entity_poly.pdbx_seq_one_letter_code
_entity_poly.pdbx_strand_id
1 'polypeptide(L)' 'MLDPHVVIIGGGFGGLYAAKALRKSAVRITLIDRRNHP' A
#
# COMPACT_ATOMS: atom_id res chain seq x y z
N MET A 1 -11.65 -14.20 -8.51
CA MET A 1 -12.13 -13.97 -7.14
C MET A 1 -11.95 -12.49 -6.84
N LEU A 2 -12.87 -11.85 -6.14
CA LEU A 2 -12.75 -10.43 -5.79
C LEU A 2 -11.75 -10.29 -4.65
N ASP A 3 -10.46 -10.34 -4.99
CA ASP A 3 -9.41 -10.12 -3.99
C ASP A 3 -9.62 -8.70 -3.41
N PRO A 4 -9.72 -8.57 -2.08
CA PRO A 4 -9.90 -7.26 -1.44
C PRO A 4 -8.85 -6.28 -1.94
N HIS A 5 -9.28 -5.06 -2.26
CA HIS A 5 -8.39 -4.01 -2.72
C HIS A 5 -8.10 -3.06 -1.57
N VAL A 6 -6.84 -3.02 -1.15
CA VAL A 6 -6.37 -2.07 -0.16
C VAL A 6 -5.69 -0.91 -0.87
N VAL A 7 -6.22 0.30 -0.66
CA VAL A 7 -5.61 1.54 -1.13
C VAL A 7 -4.98 2.26 0.05
N ILE A 8 -3.67 2.49 -0.03
CA ILE A 8 -2.87 3.19 0.99
C ILE A 8 -2.57 4.60 0.48
N ILE A 9 -2.98 5.62 1.24
CA ILE A 9 -2.75 7.03 0.89
C ILE A 9 -1.61 7.60 1.75
N GLY A 10 -0.53 8.00 1.10
CA GLY A 10 0.69 8.55 1.70
C GLY A 10 1.87 7.57 1.69
N GLY A 11 3.01 7.98 1.14
CA GLY A 11 4.24 7.17 1.00
C GLY A 11 5.27 7.35 2.11
N GLY A 12 4.86 7.92 3.26
CA GLY A 12 5.72 8.03 4.44
C GLY A 12 5.92 6.69 5.16
N PHE A 13 6.53 6.73 6.35
CA PHE A 13 6.81 5.54 7.16
C PHE A 13 5.56 4.65 7.35
N GLY A 14 4.44 5.21 7.80
CA GLY A 14 3.22 4.43 8.04
C GLY A 14 2.72 3.71 6.79
N GLY A 15 2.68 4.39 5.64
CA GLY A 15 2.19 3.81 4.39
C GLY A 15 3.09 2.70 3.86
N LEU A 16 4.41 2.91 3.86
CA LEU A 16 5.36 1.89 3.42
C LEU A 16 5.38 0.67 4.34
N TYR A 17 5.28 0.86 5.66
CA TYR A 17 5.24 -0.25 6.61
C TYR A 17 3.93 -1.02 6.53
N ALA A 18 2.79 -0.34 6.34
CA ALA A 18 1.51 -0.99 6.09
C ALA A 18 1.55 -1.84 4.81
N ALA A 19 2.08 -1.29 3.71
CA ALA A 19 2.26 -2.04 2.46
C ALA A 19 3.16 -3.28 2.65
N LYS A 20 4.27 -3.13 3.38
CA LYS A 20 5.18 -4.24 3.69
C LYS A 20 4.53 -5.32 4.56
N ALA A 21 3.74 -4.93 5.56
CA ALA A 21 3.03 -5.86 6.42
C ALA A 21 1.97 -6.67 5.65
N LEU A 22 1.31 -6.03 4.68
CA LEU A 22 0.28 -6.65 3.84
C LEU A 22 0.84 -7.40 2.62
N ARG A 23 2.15 -7.37 2.35
CA ARG A 23 2.71 -7.94 1.10
C ARG A 23 2.47 -9.44 0.88
N LYS A 24 2.13 -10.17 1.95
CA LYS A 24 1.87 -11.63 1.92
C LYS A 24 0.41 -11.99 2.08
N SER A 25 -0.49 -11.02 2.28
CA SER A 25 -1.92 -11.31 2.32
C SER A 25 -2.47 -11.48 0.91
N ALA A 26 -3.58 -12.20 0.79
CA ALA A 26 -4.30 -12.39 -0.48
C ALA A 26 -5.12 -11.13 -0.83
N VAL A 27 -4.44 -9.99 -0.95
CA VAL A 27 -5.05 -8.69 -1.27
C VAL A 27 -4.25 -7.99 -2.35
N ARG A 28 -4.95 -7.19 -3.15
CA ARG A 28 -4.33 -6.27 -4.10
C ARG A 28 -4.04 -4.96 -3.39
N ILE A 29 -2.83 -4.42 -3.56
CA ILE A 29 -2.37 -3.21 -2.87
C ILE A 29 -2.07 -2.12 -3.90
N THR A 30 -2.59 -0.92 -3.68
CA THR A 30 -2.17 0.30 -4.39
C THR A 30 -1.73 1.33 -3.37
N LEU A 31 -0.49 1.80 -3.46
CA LEU A 31 0.00 2.91 -2.66
C LEU A 31 0.05 4.17 -3.53
N ILE A 32 -0.59 5.23 -3.07
CA ILE A 32 -0.62 6.53 -3.76
C ILE A 32 0.08 7.52 -2.84
N ASP A 33 1.18 8.10 -3.32
CA ASP A 33 1.83 9.23 -2.66
C ASP A 33 1.71 10.48 -3.52
N ARG A 34 1.50 11.63 -2.88
CA ARG A 34 1.42 12.93 -3.57
C ARG A 34 2.80 13.38 -4.05
N ARG A 35 3.86 12.94 -3.38
CA ARG A 35 5.24 13.31 -3.70
C ARG A 35 6.01 12.05 -4.06
N ASN A 36 6.57 12.01 -5.27
CA ASN A 36 7.57 11.00 -5.59
C ASN A 36 8.90 11.51 -5.05
N HIS A 37 9.39 10.92 -3.96
CA HIS A 37 10.72 11.22 -3.44
C HIS A 37 11.76 10.55 -4.36
N PRO A 38 12.74 11.28 -4.94
CA PRO A 38 13.86 10.69 -5.65
C PRO A 38 14.81 9.92 -4.71
#